data_AF-A0A2S7IPN8-F1
#
_entry.id   AF-A0A2S7IPN8-F1
#
_cell.length_a   1.000
_cell.length_b   1.000
_cell.length_c   1.000
_cell.angle_alpha   90.00
_cell.angle_beta   90.00
_cell.angle_gamma   90.00
#
_symmetry.space_group_name_H-M   'P 1'
#
loop_
_entity.id
_entity.type
_entity.pdbx_description
1 polymer ?
#
loop_
_entity_poly.entity_id
_entity_poly.type
_entity_poly.pdbx_seq_one_letter_code
_entity_poly.pdbx_strand_id
1 'polypeptide(L)'
;MIESAIGTTVPANPIFFEGLGIDGDDCVELMKNLAIKYEIDMTDYQPLDYQATEYEISTSWFGEVKLDRRLKTFDLEHLISVINRKKWYSPR
;
A
#
# COMPACT_ATOMS: atom_id res chain seq x y z
N MET A 1 -6.02 10.66 -13.66
CA MET A 1 -5.60 11.09 -12.31
C MET A 1 -5.75 9.94 -11.34
N ILE A 2 -4.76 9.73 -10.46
CA ILE A 2 -4.72 8.63 -9.47
C ILE A 2 -5.92 8.66 -8.51
N GLU A 3 -6.51 9.83 -8.27
CA GLU A 3 -7.70 10.05 -7.43
C GLU A 3 -8.91 9.19 -7.86
N SER A 4 -9.10 8.97 -9.16
CA SER A 4 -10.19 8.12 -9.67
C SER A 4 -9.98 6.63 -9.36
N ALA A 5 -8.76 6.18 -9.05
CA ALA A 5 -8.48 4.81 -8.64
C ALA A 5 -8.59 4.62 -7.11
N ILE A 6 -8.42 5.69 -6.33
CA ILE A 6 -8.41 5.66 -4.86
C ILE A 6 -9.80 5.94 -4.28
N GLY A 7 -10.70 6.61 -5.02
CA GLY A 7 -12.07 6.87 -4.56
C GLY A 7 -12.19 7.96 -3.47
N THR A 8 -11.07 8.59 -3.09
CA THR A 8 -11.01 9.75 -2.19
C THR A 8 -10.01 10.78 -2.69
N THR A 9 -10.13 12.02 -2.20
CA THR A 9 -9.20 13.10 -2.49
C THR A 9 -7.83 12.76 -1.90
N VAL A 10 -6.81 12.74 -2.75
CA VAL A 10 -5.44 12.40 -2.35
C VAL A 10 -4.85 13.61 -1.59
N PRO A 11 -4.43 13.47 -0.31
CA PRO A 11 -3.79 14.56 0.42
C PRO A 11 -2.52 15.02 -0.31
N ALA A 12 -2.07 16.26 -0.07
CA ALA A 12 -0.95 16.86 -0.80
C ALA A 12 0.36 16.04 -0.72
N ASN A 13 0.55 15.26 0.34
CA ASN A 13 1.63 14.28 0.53
C ASN A 13 1.07 13.06 1.27
N PRO A 14 0.43 12.09 0.57
CA PRO A 14 -0.07 10.89 1.22
C PRO A 14 1.12 10.00 1.53
N ILE A 15 1.27 9.65 2.80
CA ILE A 15 1.98 8.44 3.19
C ILE A 15 0.95 7.32 3.04
N PHE A 16 1.10 6.52 1.98
CA PHE A 16 0.15 5.45 1.69
C PHE A 16 0.12 4.46 2.88
N PHE A 17 -1.09 4.02 3.24
CA PHE A 17 -1.43 3.10 4.34
C PHE A 17 -1.38 3.67 5.77
N GLU A 18 -0.47 4.56 6.14
CA GLU A 18 -0.52 5.21 7.47
C GLU A 18 -1.56 6.34 7.57
N GLY A 19 -1.90 7.01 6.45
CA GLY A 19 -2.74 8.22 6.46
C GLY A 19 -4.10 8.14 5.76
N LEU A 20 -4.40 7.03 5.06
CA LEU A 20 -5.59 6.92 4.21
C LEU A 20 -6.73 6.07 4.80
N GLY A 21 -6.50 5.39 5.93
CA GLY A 21 -7.47 4.42 6.47
C GLY A 21 -7.75 3.25 5.51
N ILE A 22 -6.77 2.93 4.65
CA ILE A 22 -6.78 1.80 3.73
C ILE A 22 -5.79 0.79 4.30
N ASP A 23 -6.29 -0.23 4.96
CA ASP A 23 -5.54 -1.28 5.64
C ASP A 23 -5.97 -2.67 5.14
N GLY A 24 -5.28 -3.71 5.60
CA GLY A 24 -5.63 -5.10 5.29
C GLY A 24 -5.78 -5.40 3.80
N ASP A 25 -6.89 -6.02 3.42
CA ASP A 25 -7.14 -6.50 2.06
C ASP A 25 -7.44 -5.36 1.07
N ASP A 26 -7.95 -4.21 1.54
CA ASP A 26 -8.24 -3.05 0.69
C ASP A 26 -6.96 -2.47 0.10
N CYS A 27 -5.83 -2.56 0.82
CA CYS A 27 -4.50 -2.21 0.33
C CYS A 27 -4.10 -3.11 -0.86
N VAL A 28 -4.27 -4.42 -0.73
CA VAL A 28 -3.97 -5.38 -1.80
C VAL A 28 -4.81 -5.08 -3.04
N GLU A 29 -6.09 -4.84 -2.84
CA GLU A 29 -7.02 -4.58 -3.92
C GLU A 29 -6.68 -3.28 -4.66
N LEU A 30 -6.37 -2.21 -3.93
CA LEU A 30 -5.91 -0.95 -4.52
C LEU A 30 -4.65 -1.16 -5.37
N MET A 31 -3.65 -1.87 -4.84
CA MET A 31 -2.39 -2.12 -5.55
C MET A 31 -2.59 -3.00 -6.79
N LYS A 32 -3.49 -4.00 -6.74
CA LYS A 32 -3.88 -4.79 -7.90
C LYS A 32 -4.56 -3.93 -8.97
N ASN A 33 -5.50 -3.09 -8.58
CA ASN A 33 -6.23 -2.21 -9.50
C ASN A 33 -5.29 -1.21 -10.18
N LEU A 34 -4.32 -0.65 -9.44
CA LEU A 34 -3.28 0.21 -10.00
C LEU A 34 -2.38 -0.56 -10.97
N ALA A 35 -1.95 -1.78 -10.61
CA ALA A 35 -1.10 -2.60 -11.47
C ALA A 35 -1.77 -2.95 -12.80
N ILE A 36 -3.06 -3.31 -12.77
CA ILE A 36 -3.84 -3.59 -13.99
C ILE A 36 -4.00 -2.31 -14.81
N LYS A 37 -4.41 -1.21 -14.18
CA LYS A 37 -4.71 0.05 -14.87
C LYS A 37 -3.50 0.66 -15.57
N TYR A 38 -2.31 0.51 -14.98
CA TYR A 38 -1.07 1.13 -15.45
C TYR A 38 -0.07 0.13 -16.03
N GLU A 39 -0.45 -1.15 -16.16
CA GLU A 39 0.38 -2.25 -16.67
C GLU A 39 1.72 -2.37 -15.93
N ILE A 40 1.67 -2.32 -14.60
CA ILE A 40 2.86 -2.36 -13.74
C ILE A 40 3.26 -3.83 -13.50
N ASP A 41 4.52 -4.16 -13.76
CA ASP A 41 5.12 -5.41 -13.32
C ASP A 41 5.25 -5.42 -11.79
N MET A 42 4.47 -6.28 -11.13
CA MET A 42 4.41 -6.43 -9.67
C MET A 42 5.19 -7.66 -9.16
N THR A 43 6.06 -8.27 -9.97
CA THR A 43 6.82 -9.49 -9.58
C THR A 43 7.57 -9.31 -8.25
N ASP A 44 8.10 -8.12 -8.01
CA ASP A 44 8.87 -7.78 -6.81
C ASP A 44 8.00 -7.22 -5.66
N TYR A 45 6.67 -7.14 -5.84
CA TYR A 45 5.74 -6.64 -4.82
C TYR A 45 5.36 -7.74 -3.84
N GLN A 46 5.59 -7.49 -2.54
CA GLN A 46 5.21 -8.38 -1.45
C GLN A 46 4.14 -7.67 -0.60
N PRO A 47 2.85 -8.04 -0.70
CA PRO A 47 1.78 -7.35 0.04
C PRO A 47 2.02 -7.31 1.56
N LEU A 48 2.58 -8.40 2.09
CA LEU A 48 2.91 -8.56 3.51
C LEU A 48 3.97 -7.56 4.00
N ASP A 49 4.73 -6.92 3.12
CA ASP A 49 5.65 -5.85 3.52
C ASP A 49 4.92 -4.54 3.84
N TYR A 50 3.69 -4.34 3.36
CA TYR A 50 2.99 -3.05 3.40
C TYR A 50 1.72 -3.05 4.26
N GLN A 51 1.17 -4.22 4.58
CA GLN A 51 -0.07 -4.34 5.36
C GLN A 51 0.07 -5.32 6.53
N ALA A 52 -0.66 -5.03 7.61
CA ALA A 52 -0.96 -5.99 8.66
C ALA A 52 -2.18 -6.81 8.23
N THR A 53 -2.16 -8.10 8.52
CA THR A 53 -3.34 -8.97 8.35
C THR A 53 -4.38 -8.67 9.43
N GLU A 54 -5.67 -8.92 9.16
CA GLU A 54 -6.73 -8.75 10.17
C GLU A 54 -6.47 -9.57 11.45
N TYR A 55 -5.78 -10.70 11.32
CA TYR A 55 -5.31 -11.50 12.45
C TYR A 55 -4.26 -10.75 13.30
N GLU A 56 -3.30 -10.06 12.68
CA GLU A 56 -2.30 -9.23 13.38
C GLU A 56 -2.95 -7.99 14.01
N ILE A 57 -3.94 -7.38 13.35
CA ILE A 57 -4.69 -6.23 13.87
C ILE A 57 -5.55 -6.65 15.07
N SER A 58 -6.27 -7.77 14.97
CA SER A 58 -7.15 -8.26 16.05
C SER A 58 -6.36 -8.69 17.28
N THR A 59 -5.20 -9.34 17.11
CA THR A 59 -4.36 -9.78 18.23
C THR A 59 -3.56 -8.65 18.90
N SER A 60 -3.28 -7.56 18.18
CA SER A 60 -2.73 -6.32 18.75
C SER A 60 -3.72 -5.64 19.71
N TRP A 61 -5.02 -5.71 19.42
CA TRP A 61 -6.08 -5.12 20.26
C TRP A 61 -6.26 -5.82 21.60
N PHE A 62 -5.94 -7.12 21.67
CA PHE A 62 -5.93 -7.91 22.90
C PHE A 62 -4.57 -7.91 23.63
N GLY A 63 -3.57 -7.18 23.12
CA GLY A 63 -2.29 -6.94 23.79
C GLY A 63 -1.24 -8.05 23.66
N GLU A 64 -1.49 -9.10 22.87
CA GLU A 64 -0.64 -10.31 22.85
C GLU A 64 0.31 -10.41 21.65
N VAL A 65 0.07 -9.67 20.55
CA VAL A 65 0.94 -9.70 19.37
C VAL A 65 1.25 -8.28 18.91
N LYS A 66 2.49 -7.83 19.17
CA LYS A 66 3.05 -6.68 18.46
C LYS A 66 3.48 -7.18 17.08
N LEU A 67 3.14 -6.43 16.02
CA LEU A 67 3.77 -6.61 14.72
C LEU A 67 5.29 -6.62 14.89
N ASP A 68 5.92 -7.78 14.72
CA ASP A 68 7.37 -7.96 14.87
C ASP A 68 8.14 -7.39 13.67
N ARG A 69 7.42 -6.88 12.67
CA ARG A 69 7.98 -6.21 11.49
C ARG A 69 7.45 -4.79 11.36
N ARG A 70 8.32 -3.90 10.90
CA ARG A 70 7.90 -2.57 10.43
C ARG A 70 7.31 -2.72 9.04
N LEU A 71 6.07 -2.28 8.89
CA LEU A 71 5.44 -2.14 7.58
C LEU A 71 6.17 -1.05 6.79
N LYS A 72 6.44 -1.33 5.53
CA LYS A 72 6.92 -0.35 4.57
C LYS A 72 5.78 0.58 4.20
N THR A 73 6.11 1.83 3.97
CA THR A 73 5.19 2.81 3.39
C THR A 73 5.86 3.50 2.21
N PHE A 74 5.08 4.17 1.38
CA PHE A 74 5.57 4.96 0.26
C PHE A 74 4.69 6.19 0.07
N ASP A 75 5.22 7.18 -0.64
CA ASP A 75 4.51 8.41 -0.97
C ASP A 75 4.02 8.42 -2.42
N LEU A 76 3.32 9.50 -2.79
CA LEU A 76 2.83 9.70 -4.16
C LEU A 76 3.97 9.78 -5.20
N GLU A 77 5.11 10.35 -4.84
CA GLU A 77 6.26 10.46 -5.74
C GLU A 77 6.80 9.08 -6.12
N HIS A 78 6.90 8.18 -5.14
CA HIS A 78 7.28 6.79 -5.38
C HIS A 78 6.28 6.11 -6.32
N LEU A 79 4.98 6.24 -6.06
CA LEU A 79 3.93 5.64 -6.89
C LEU A 79 3.96 6.16 -8.33
N ILE A 80 4.14 7.47 -8.53
CA ILE A 80 4.30 8.08 -9.86
C ILE A 80 5.52 7.49 -10.58
N SER A 81 6.64 7.34 -9.87
CA SER A 81 7.86 6.76 -10.44
C SER A 81 7.68 5.29 -10.82
N VAL A 82 6.98 4.49 -10.01
CA VAL A 82 6.60 3.10 -10.34
C VAL A 82 5.73 3.05 -11.59
N ILE A 83 4.70 3.90 -11.69
CA ILE A 83 3.81 3.99 -12.85
C ILE A 83 4.61 4.36 -14.10
N ASN A 84 5.48 5.37 -14.02
CA ASN A 84 6.31 5.80 -15.15
C ASN A 84 7.28 4.71 -15.63
N ARG A 85 7.76 3.87 -14.71
CA ARG A 85 8.67 2.75 -15.01
C ARG A 85 7.93 1.47 -15.41
N LYS A 86 6.61 1.41 -15.21
CA LYS A 86 5.79 0.19 -15.35
C LYS A 86 6.35 -1.00 -14.57
N LYS A 87 7.05 -0.77 -13.45
CA LYS A 87 7.64 -1.83 -12.64
C LYS A 87 7.70 -1.43 -11.17
N TRP A 88 7.22 -2.31 -10.30
CA TRP A 88 7.36 -2.18 -8.86
C TRP A 88 8.81 -2.29 -8.43
N TYR A 89 9.19 -1.45 -7.46
CA TYR A 89 10.44 -1.60 -6.72
C TYR A 89 10.17 -1.13 -5.30
N SER A 90 10.82 -1.77 -4.31
CA SER A 90 10.62 -1.39 -2.91
C SER A 90 10.96 0.09 -2.71
N PRO A 91 10.12 0.86 -1.97
CA PRO A 91 10.51 2.18 -1.49
C PRO A 91 11.75 2.02 -0.60
N ARG A 92 12.60 3.06 -0.62
CA ARG A 92 13.85 3.11 0.15
C ARG A 92 13.59 3.45 1.61
#